data_AF-A0A0W8G4X7-F1
#
_entry.id   AF-A0A0W8G4X7-F1
#
_cell.length_a   1.000
_cell.length_b   1.000
_cell.length_c   1.000
_cell.angle_alpha   90.00
_cell.angle_beta   90.00
_cell.angle_gamma   90.00
#
_symmetry.space_group_name_H-M   'P 1'
#
loop_
_entity.id
_entity.type
_entity.pdbx_description
1 polymer ?
#
loop_
_entity_poly.entity_id
_entity_poly.type
_entity_poly.pdbx_seq_one_letter_code
_entity_poly.pdbx_strand_id
1 'polypeptide(L)'
;MTSRIIASLDRQEKALALLAMLQQEEFTHLRELDPAKVAGLEFSIHELMRQLAVERTELRAIYAAISPAAKRLADVIHTFSEDQRLRAQALYEAMDRREQACARQAEQNFKMALGFYDQSRACVEFIQKQLVPAKDVYTAAGRYARTSAAPALLSGRM
;
A
#
# COMPACT_ATOMS: atom_id res chain seq x y z
N MET A 1 14.90 30.83 3.18
CA MET A 1 14.90 29.34 3.19
C MET A 1 13.83 28.76 4.11
N THR A 2 13.70 29.21 5.37
CA THR A 2 12.70 28.69 6.34
C THR A 2 11.26 28.67 5.80
N SER A 3 10.83 29.68 5.04
CA SER A 3 9.53 29.71 4.36
C SER A 3 9.30 28.54 3.40
N ARG A 4 10.33 28.08 2.66
CA ARG A 4 10.24 26.92 1.77
C ARG A 4 10.10 25.61 2.55
N ILE A 5 10.76 25.50 3.71
CA ILE A 5 10.60 24.36 4.62
C ILE A 5 9.16 24.28 5.12
N ILE A 6 8.61 25.38 5.66
CA ILE A 6 7.23 25.42 6.13
C ILE A 6 6.25 25.07 5.01
N ALA A 7 6.46 25.59 3.80
CA ALA A 7 5.61 25.26 2.65
C ALA A 7 5.69 23.77 2.23
N SER A 8 6.85 23.11 2.34
CA SER A 8 6.97 21.66 2.08
C SER A 8 6.32 20.83 3.19
N LEU A 9 6.50 21.20 4.46
CA LEU A 9 5.81 20.55 5.60
C LEU A 9 4.27 20.65 5.46
N ASP A 10 3.78 21.83 5.07
CA ASP A 10 2.34 22.10 4.84
C ASP A 10 1.78 21.25 3.67
N ARG A 11 2.54 21.06 2.59
CA ARG A 11 2.18 20.15 1.49
C ARG A 11 2.23 18.68 1.92
N GLN A 12 3.24 18.26 2.67
CA GLN A 12 3.36 16.88 3.15
C GLN A 12 2.24 16.52 4.15
N GLU A 13 1.83 17.45 5.02
CA GLU A 13 0.68 17.26 5.93
C GLU A 13 -0.62 17.03 5.16
N LYS A 14 -0.89 17.86 4.14
CA LYS A 14 -2.05 17.73 3.25
C LYS A 14 -2.03 16.47 2.42
N ALA A 15 -0.87 16.07 1.90
CA ALA A 15 -0.69 14.82 1.16
C ALA A 15 -0.91 13.59 2.06
N LEU A 16 -0.46 13.63 3.33
CA LEU A 16 -0.78 12.59 4.31
C LEU A 16 -2.28 12.56 4.67
N ALA A 17 -2.95 13.72 4.74
CA ALA A 17 -4.40 13.79 4.91
C ALA A 17 -5.16 13.18 3.73
N LEU A 18 -4.73 13.44 2.49
CA LEU A 18 -5.29 12.82 1.28
C LEU A 18 -5.04 11.30 1.26
N LEU A 19 -3.84 10.85 1.62
CA LEU A 19 -3.50 9.43 1.71
C LEU A 19 -4.43 8.70 2.69
N ALA A 20 -4.71 9.28 3.85
CA ALA A 20 -5.64 8.72 4.84
C ALA A 20 -7.07 8.60 4.27
N MET A 21 -7.53 9.58 3.49
CA MET A 21 -8.85 9.53 2.85
C MET A 21 -8.92 8.42 1.79
N LEU A 22 -7.93 8.34 0.90
CA LEU A 22 -7.86 7.31 -0.15
C LEU A 22 -7.79 5.89 0.43
N GLN A 23 -7.01 5.68 1.49
CA GLN A 23 -6.95 4.39 2.18
C GLN A 23 -8.27 4.03 2.90
N GLN A 24 -9.02 5.02 3.37
CA GLN A 24 -10.34 4.78 3.97
C GLN A 24 -11.42 4.47 2.91
N GLU A 25 -11.30 5.05 1.72
CA GLU A 25 -12.13 4.76 0.55
C GLU A 25 -11.83 3.36 -0.02
N GLU A 26 -10.54 3.00 -0.14
CA GLU A 26 -10.07 1.66 -0.50
C GLU A 26 -10.63 0.59 0.44
N PHE A 27 -10.57 0.83 1.76
CA PHE A 27 -11.18 -0.06 2.76
C PHE A 27 -12.70 -0.23 2.56
N THR A 28 -13.38 0.82 2.11
CA THR A 28 -14.82 0.78 1.85
C THR A 28 -15.13 -0.11 0.64
N HIS A 29 -14.39 0.06 -0.46
CA HIS A 29 -14.57 -0.78 -1.65
C HIS A 29 -14.10 -2.24 -1.47
N LEU A 30 -13.08 -2.48 -0.65
CA LEU A 30 -12.72 -3.83 -0.21
C LEU A 30 -13.88 -4.50 0.55
N ARG A 31 -14.56 -3.77 1.45
CA ARG A 31 -15.75 -4.28 2.16
C ARG A 31 -16.97 -4.50 1.25
N GLU A 32 -17.08 -3.72 0.17
CA GLU A 32 -18.13 -3.86 -0.85
C GLU A 32 -17.83 -4.95 -1.89
N LEU A 33 -16.64 -5.56 -1.87
CA LEU A 33 -16.15 -6.51 -2.87
C LEU A 33 -16.11 -5.91 -4.29
N ASP A 34 -15.70 -4.65 -4.43
CA ASP A 34 -15.57 -3.93 -5.71
C ASP A 34 -14.08 -3.79 -6.13
N PRO A 35 -13.47 -4.83 -6.73
CA PRO A 35 -12.05 -4.80 -7.09
C PRO A 35 -11.72 -3.77 -8.19
N ALA A 36 -12.70 -3.35 -9.00
CA ALA A 36 -12.48 -2.39 -10.06
C ALA A 36 -12.19 -0.99 -9.50
N LYS A 37 -12.92 -0.57 -8.45
CA LYS A 37 -12.63 0.68 -7.75
C LYS A 37 -11.36 0.61 -6.90
N VAL A 38 -11.09 -0.52 -6.24
CA VAL A 38 -9.84 -0.73 -5.47
C VAL A 38 -8.63 -0.52 -6.38
N ALA A 39 -8.57 -1.16 -7.55
CA ALA A 39 -7.47 -0.99 -8.51
C ALA A 39 -7.29 0.47 -9.00
N GLY A 40 -8.38 1.23 -9.11
CA GLY A 40 -8.31 2.67 -9.43
C GLY A 40 -7.68 3.52 -8.31
N LEU A 41 -8.01 3.20 -7.05
CA LEU A 41 -7.45 3.87 -5.88
C LEU A 41 -5.99 3.48 -5.63
N GLU A 42 -5.61 2.21 -5.82
CA GLU A 42 -4.22 1.74 -5.68
C GLU A 42 -3.24 2.59 -6.50
N PHE A 43 -3.57 2.91 -7.76
CA PHE A 43 -2.71 3.77 -8.59
C PHE A 43 -2.54 5.17 -7.98
N SER A 44 -3.63 5.76 -7.51
CA SER A 44 -3.63 7.09 -6.87
C SER A 44 -2.83 7.10 -5.56
N ILE A 45 -2.97 6.04 -4.75
CA ILE A 45 -2.24 5.84 -3.50
C ILE A 45 -0.74 5.69 -3.79
N HIS A 46 -0.35 4.84 -4.74
CA HIS A 46 1.06 4.63 -5.09
C HIS A 46 1.73 5.90 -5.65
N GLU A 47 1.05 6.65 -6.52
CA GLU A 47 1.57 7.91 -7.06
C GLU A 47 1.71 8.98 -5.96
N LEU A 48 0.73 9.08 -5.04
CA LEU A 48 0.82 9.99 -3.88
C LEU A 48 1.96 9.62 -2.93
N MET A 49 2.18 8.32 -2.68
CA MET A 49 3.34 7.84 -1.92
C MET A 49 4.67 8.18 -2.60
N ARG A 50 4.74 8.06 -3.94
CA ARG A 50 5.91 8.47 -4.73
C ARG A 50 6.18 9.96 -4.59
N GLN A 51 5.15 10.81 -4.69
CA GLN A 51 5.26 12.26 -4.51
C GLN A 51 5.73 12.64 -3.09
N LEU A 52 5.18 11.99 -2.06
CA LEU A 52 5.63 12.15 -0.66
C LEU A 52 7.12 11.78 -0.47
N ALA A 53 7.59 10.71 -1.11
CA ALA A 53 8.99 10.32 -1.07
C ALA A 53 9.93 11.33 -1.75
N VAL A 54 9.49 11.94 -2.86
CA VAL A 54 10.20 13.02 -3.55
C VAL A 54 10.26 14.28 -2.68
N GLU A 55 9.13 14.77 -2.15
CA GLU A 55 9.09 15.93 -1.24
C GLU A 55 9.98 15.74 0.01
N ARG A 56 10.00 14.53 0.59
CA ARG A 56 10.92 14.20 1.70
C ARG A 56 12.40 14.29 1.31
N THR A 57 12.73 13.98 0.06
CA THR A 57 14.10 14.06 -0.48
C THR A 57 14.48 15.51 -0.78
N GLU A 58 13.59 16.27 -1.40
CA GLU A 58 13.76 17.71 -1.65
C GLU A 58 13.90 18.51 -0.34
N LEU A 59 13.10 18.18 0.67
CA LEU A 59 13.18 18.80 2.00
C LEU A 59 14.55 18.57 2.67
N ARG A 60 15.13 17.37 2.51
CA ARG A 60 16.50 17.09 2.97
C ARG A 60 17.54 17.91 2.21
N ALA A 61 17.38 18.12 0.90
CA ALA A 61 18.25 19.00 0.13
C ALA A 61 18.15 20.47 0.60
N ILE A 62 16.95 20.93 0.98
CA ILE A 62 16.77 22.27 1.58
C ILE A 62 17.47 22.37 2.96
N TYR A 63 17.44 21.31 3.78
CA TYR A 63 18.20 21.28 5.04
C TYR A 63 19.71 21.34 4.80
N ALA A 64 20.24 20.53 3.88
CA ALA A 64 21.65 20.51 3.52
C ALA A 64 22.16 21.87 3.01
N ALA A 65 21.30 22.64 2.33
CA ALA A 65 21.61 23.99 1.86
C ALA A 65 21.66 25.06 2.98
N ILE A 66 21.14 24.76 4.18
CA ILE A 66 21.27 25.61 5.39
C ILE A 66 22.49 25.18 6.20
N SER A 67 22.68 23.87 6.38
CA SER A 67 23.84 23.28 7.05
C SER A 67 24.14 21.92 6.42
N PRO A 68 25.36 21.68 5.88
CA PRO A 68 25.69 20.41 5.21
C PRO A 68 25.53 19.15 6.08
N ALA A 69 25.54 19.30 7.40
CA ALA A 69 25.33 18.21 8.35
C ALA A 69 23.85 17.97 8.71
N ALA A 70 22.94 18.90 8.38
CA ALA A 70 21.53 18.82 8.76
C ALA A 70 20.77 17.77 7.95
N LYS A 71 20.02 16.92 8.66
CA LYS A 71 19.20 15.82 8.12
C LYS A 71 17.74 15.90 8.54
N ARG A 72 17.44 16.67 9.60
CA ARG A 72 16.12 16.78 10.25
C ARG A 72 15.75 18.24 10.49
N LEU A 73 14.45 18.48 10.70
CA LEU A 73 13.92 19.80 11.07
C LEU A 73 14.62 20.37 12.31
N ALA A 74 14.87 19.54 13.33
CA ALA A 74 15.56 19.92 14.56
C ALA A 74 16.96 20.51 14.32
N ASP A 75 17.67 20.07 13.28
CA ASP A 75 19.03 20.53 12.98
C ASP A 75 19.05 21.97 12.44
N VAL A 76 17.93 22.42 11.85
CA VAL A 76 17.77 23.77 11.26
C VAL A 76 16.80 24.67 12.03
N ILE A 77 16.07 24.16 13.02
CA ILE A 77 15.00 24.87 13.75
C ILE A 77 15.46 26.15 14.46
N HIS A 78 16.77 26.22 14.78
CA HIS A 78 17.39 27.39 15.38
C HIS A 78 17.43 28.60 14.44
N THR A 79 17.33 28.39 13.12
CA THR A 79 17.28 29.46 12.10
C THR A 79 15.89 30.08 11.91
N PHE A 80 14.88 29.55 12.60
CA PHE A 80 13.48 29.97 12.49
C PHE A 80 13.16 31.01 13.56
N SER A 81 12.33 32.01 13.22
CA SER A 81 11.68 32.86 14.23
C SER A 81 10.73 32.04 15.11
N GLU A 82 10.29 32.62 16.22
CA GLU A 82 9.43 31.93 17.20
C GLU A 82 8.11 31.42 16.58
N ASP A 83 7.37 32.29 15.87
CA ASP A 83 6.15 31.90 15.16
C ASP A 83 6.39 30.79 14.12
N GLN A 84 7.50 30.90 13.38
CA GLN A 84 7.90 29.92 12.36
C GLN A 84 8.25 28.57 13.00
N ARG A 85 8.89 28.59 14.17
CA ARG A 85 9.25 27.40 14.95
C ARG A 85 8.01 26.68 15.48
N LEU A 86 7.10 27.42 16.12
CA LEU A 86 5.83 26.88 16.61
C LEU A 86 5.02 26.24 15.48
N ARG A 87 4.87 26.94 14.33
CA ARG A 87 4.19 26.38 13.16
C ARG A 87 4.87 25.14 12.60
N ALA A 88 6.21 25.14 12.48
CA ALA A 88 6.95 23.99 11.96
C ALA A 88 6.86 22.76 12.89
N GLN A 89 6.87 22.97 14.20
CA GLN A 89 6.66 21.91 15.20
C GLN A 89 5.24 21.34 15.12
N ALA A 90 4.21 22.19 15.11
CA ALA A 90 2.81 21.76 14.98
C ALA A 90 2.54 20.96 13.70
N LEU A 91 3.12 21.38 12.56
CA LEU A 91 3.06 20.63 11.31
C LEU A 91 3.77 19.27 11.42
N TYR A 92 4.97 19.24 12.01
CA TYR A 92 5.75 18.00 12.15
C TYR A 92 5.03 16.96 13.02
N GLU A 93 4.43 17.38 14.13
CA GLU A 93 3.61 16.49 14.95
C GLU A 93 2.32 16.03 14.26
N ALA A 94 1.66 16.91 13.50
CA ALA A 94 0.48 16.54 12.73
C ALA A 94 0.82 15.49 11.65
N MET A 95 1.97 15.66 10.98
CA MET A 95 2.49 14.70 10.02
C MET A 95 2.78 13.34 10.67
N ASP A 96 3.47 13.28 11.81
CA ASP A 96 3.75 12.02 12.52
C ASP A 96 2.46 11.29 12.93
N ARG A 97 1.50 12.00 13.54
CA ARG A 97 0.19 11.44 13.90
C ARG A 97 -0.56 10.87 12.69
N ARG A 98 -0.50 11.55 11.53
CA ARG A 98 -1.13 11.06 10.28
C ARG A 98 -0.37 9.89 9.67
N GLU A 99 0.96 9.93 9.60
CA GLU A 99 1.78 8.84 9.06
C GLU A 99 1.52 7.53 9.81
N GLN A 100 1.44 7.58 11.15
CA GLN A 100 1.06 6.44 11.96
C GLN A 100 -0.38 5.97 11.74
N ALA A 101 -1.32 6.89 11.45
CA ALA A 101 -2.70 6.53 11.13
C ALA A 101 -2.81 5.84 9.75
N CYS A 102 -2.14 6.38 8.73
CA CYS A 102 -2.06 5.78 7.40
C CYS A 102 -1.40 4.40 7.45
N ALA A 103 -0.34 4.22 8.26
CA ALA A 103 0.29 2.92 8.43
C ALA A 103 -0.69 1.87 9.01
N ARG A 104 -1.47 2.23 10.04
CA ARG A 104 -2.50 1.35 10.61
C ARG A 104 -3.65 1.07 9.65
N GLN A 105 -4.01 2.01 8.78
CA GLN A 105 -5.08 1.81 7.80
C GLN A 105 -4.59 0.89 6.65
N ALA A 106 -3.39 1.14 6.12
CA ALA A 106 -2.76 0.27 5.12
C ALA A 106 -2.64 -1.17 5.61
N GLU A 107 -2.28 -1.38 6.89
CA GLU A 107 -2.22 -2.72 7.49
C GLU A 107 -3.59 -3.42 7.54
N GLN A 108 -4.68 -2.68 7.80
CA GLN A 108 -6.04 -3.20 7.77
C GLN A 108 -6.48 -3.58 6.35
N ASN A 109 -6.21 -2.71 5.37
CA ASN A 109 -6.53 -2.94 3.96
C ASN A 109 -5.79 -4.17 3.44
N PHE A 110 -4.49 -4.28 3.72
CA PHE A 110 -3.66 -5.44 3.39
C PHE A 110 -4.19 -6.74 4.01
N LYS A 111 -4.53 -6.73 5.31
CA LYS A 111 -5.11 -7.90 6.00
C LYS A 111 -6.43 -8.35 5.39
N MET A 112 -7.28 -7.41 4.99
CA MET A 112 -8.55 -7.71 4.33
C MET A 112 -8.35 -8.30 2.94
N ALA A 113 -7.50 -7.70 2.11
CA ALA A 113 -7.16 -8.20 0.78
C ALA A 113 -6.54 -9.61 0.82
N LEU A 114 -5.63 -9.87 1.79
CA LEU A 114 -5.05 -11.20 2.01
C LEU A 114 -6.12 -12.23 2.43
N GLY A 115 -7.05 -11.86 3.30
CA GLY A 115 -8.17 -12.73 3.68
C GLY A 115 -9.06 -13.12 2.49
N PHE A 116 -9.33 -12.19 1.58
CA PHE A 116 -10.07 -12.49 0.34
C PHE A 116 -9.25 -13.37 -0.62
N TYR A 117 -7.94 -13.17 -0.72
CA TYR A 117 -7.05 -14.04 -1.49
C TYR A 117 -7.08 -15.48 -0.97
N ASP A 118 -6.93 -15.68 0.33
CA ASP A 118 -6.97 -17.00 0.97
C ASP A 118 -8.33 -17.69 0.80
N GLN A 119 -9.43 -16.93 0.93
CA GLN A 119 -10.79 -17.42 0.71
C GLN A 119 -11.02 -17.85 -0.75
N SER A 120 -10.61 -17.01 -1.71
CA SER A 120 -10.72 -17.28 -3.15
C SER A 120 -9.92 -18.53 -3.53
N ARG A 121 -8.68 -18.62 -3.03
CA ARG A 121 -7.82 -19.80 -3.21
C ARG A 121 -8.47 -21.06 -2.63
N ALA A 122 -8.98 -21.03 -1.41
CA ALA A 122 -9.64 -22.18 -0.79
C ALA A 122 -10.88 -22.65 -1.58
N CYS A 123 -11.64 -21.71 -2.15
CA CYS A 123 -12.77 -22.01 -3.03
C CYS A 123 -12.33 -22.71 -4.33
N VAL A 124 -11.29 -22.20 -4.99
CA VAL A 124 -10.71 -22.83 -6.20
C VAL A 124 -10.15 -24.22 -5.89
N GLU A 125 -9.41 -24.39 -4.80
CA GLU A 125 -8.90 -25.69 -4.35
C GLU A 125 -10.04 -26.68 -4.03
N PHE A 126 -11.17 -26.22 -3.47
CA PHE A 126 -12.35 -27.04 -3.24
C PHE A 126 -13.01 -27.47 -4.56
N ILE A 127 -13.25 -26.53 -5.49
CA ILE A 127 -13.82 -26.84 -6.81
C ILE A 127 -12.91 -27.83 -7.56
N GLN A 128 -11.59 -27.64 -7.52
CA GLN A 128 -10.63 -28.56 -8.11
C GLN A 128 -10.72 -29.96 -7.50
N LYS A 129 -10.88 -30.09 -6.17
CA LYS A 129 -11.08 -31.38 -5.50
C LYS A 129 -12.40 -32.08 -5.87
N GLN A 130 -13.44 -31.33 -6.23
CA GLN A 130 -14.71 -31.90 -6.73
C GLN A 130 -14.65 -32.30 -8.22
N LEU A 131 -13.87 -31.56 -9.03
CA LEU A 131 -13.72 -31.82 -10.46
C LEU A 131 -12.68 -32.92 -10.78
N VAL A 132 -11.63 -33.05 -9.97
CA VAL A 132 -10.67 -34.15 -10.09
C VAL A 132 -11.33 -35.43 -9.58
N PRO A 133 -11.53 -36.46 -10.41
CA PRO A 133 -12.12 -37.70 -9.94
C PRO A 133 -11.26 -38.32 -8.85
N ALA A 134 -11.87 -38.74 -7.75
CA ALA A 134 -11.24 -39.68 -6.84
C ALA A 134 -10.81 -40.92 -7.65
N LYS A 135 -9.56 -41.33 -7.49
CA LYS A 135 -9.02 -42.51 -8.17
C LYS A 135 -9.74 -43.75 -7.64
N ASP A 136 -10.81 -44.19 -8.33
CA ASP A 136 -11.06 -45.58 -8.77
C ASP A 136 -12.52 -45.86 -9.24
N VAL A 137 -12.88 -45.66 -10.55
CA VAL A 137 -14.29 -45.75 -11.07
C VAL A 137 -14.58 -46.55 -12.39
N TYR A 138 -13.92 -46.39 -13.57
CA TYR A 138 -14.25 -47.15 -14.84
C TYR A 138 -13.09 -47.76 -15.75
N THR A 139 -12.67 -49.05 -15.59
CA THR A 139 -11.64 -49.78 -16.43
C THR A 139 -12.28 -50.56 -17.61
N ALA A 140 -11.61 -51.61 -18.10
CA ALA A 140 -11.87 -52.39 -19.30
C ALA A 140 -13.20 -53.17 -19.33
N ALA A 141 -14.00 -53.12 -18.27
CA ALA A 141 -15.43 -53.48 -18.30
C ALA A 141 -16.31 -52.50 -17.50
N GLY A 142 -15.74 -51.38 -17.01
CA GLY A 142 -16.41 -50.40 -16.16
C GLY A 142 -16.06 -50.39 -14.66
N ARG A 143 -14.78 -50.67 -14.22
CA ARG A 143 -14.32 -50.52 -12.80
C ARG A 143 -12.86 -50.02 -12.58
N TYR A 144 -12.53 -48.72 -12.68
CA TYR A 144 -11.10 -48.30 -12.81
C TYR A 144 -10.26 -48.35 -11.57
N ALA A 145 -9.05 -48.83 -11.80
CA ALA A 145 -7.78 -48.25 -11.41
C ALA A 145 -6.85 -48.52 -12.62
N ARG A 146 -5.78 -47.79 -12.98
CA ARG A 146 -4.97 -46.80 -12.28
C ARG A 146 -4.35 -45.78 -13.26
N THR A 147 -4.28 -44.54 -12.79
CA THR A 147 -3.17 -43.56 -12.89
C THR A 147 -1.96 -43.86 -13.78
N SER A 148 -1.62 -42.90 -14.64
CA SER A 148 -0.22 -42.55 -14.98
C SER A 148 -0.03 -41.03 -14.81
N ALA A 149 1.17 -40.60 -14.43
CA ALA A 149 1.46 -39.21 -14.09
C ALA A 149 2.49 -38.60 -15.04
N ALA A 150 2.16 -37.45 -15.63
CA ALA A 150 3.12 -36.46 -16.14
C ALA A 150 2.37 -35.12 -16.37
N PRO A 151 2.78 -33.99 -15.76
CA PRO A 151 2.23 -32.69 -16.08
C PRO A 151 2.92 -32.10 -17.32
N ALA A 152 2.19 -31.93 -18.41
CA ALA A 152 2.65 -31.16 -19.57
C ALA A 152 2.13 -29.72 -19.46
N LEU A 153 3.04 -28.76 -19.25
CA LEU A 153 2.72 -27.32 -19.32
C LEU A 153 2.48 -26.94 -20.78
N LEU A 154 1.21 -26.76 -21.16
CA LEU A 154 0.82 -26.19 -22.46
C LEU A 154 1.15 -24.70 -22.48
N SER A 155 2.23 -24.33 -23.15
CA SER A 155 2.53 -22.94 -23.50
C SER A 155 1.73 -22.53 -24.73
N GLY A 156 0.76 -21.61 -24.53
CA GLY A 156 -0.02 -21.01 -25.62
C GLY A 156 0.51 -19.62 -25.97
N ARG A 157 1.02 -19.47 -27.20
CA ARG A 157 1.08 -18.17 -27.90
C ARG A 157 0.36 -18.32 -29.23
N MET A 158 -0.68 -17.52 -29.45
CA MET A 158 -0.84 -16.67 -30.63
C MET A 158 -1.46 -15.36 -30.18
#